data_AF-R4K300-F1
#
_entry.id   AF-R4K300-F1
#
_cell.length_a   1.000
_cell.length_b   1.000
_cell.length_c   1.000
_cell.angle_alpha   90.00
_cell.angle_beta   90.00
_cell.angle_gamma   90.00
#
_symmetry.space_group_name_H-M   'P 1'
#
loop_
_entity.id
_entity.type
_entity.pdbx_description
1 polymer ?
#
loop_
_entity_poly.entity_id
_entity_poly.type
_entity_poly.pdbx_seq_one_letter_code
_entity_poly.pdbx_strand_id
1 'polypeptide(L)'
;MRRFKDFNKIAIVLLALTMSIFLFLGCNKNISSSQNTTQKLIRKAPTKDALKKDYEARIQPLVNDATITKDQADKVLTYLTANLDTLTKESIQKQNNTLDKLVNDKIITRQQADKIINALRK
;
A
#
# COMPACT_ATOMS: atom_id res chain seq x y z
N MET A 1 35.34 -15.40 1.99
CA MET A 1 35.41 -13.94 2.26
C MET A 1 35.07 -13.18 0.99
N ARG A 2 34.15 -12.21 1.07
CA ARG A 2 33.96 -10.98 0.26
C ARG A 2 34.24 -11.12 -1.27
N ARG A 3 33.34 -10.74 -2.18
CA ARG A 3 32.89 -9.35 -2.38
C ARG A 3 31.61 -9.29 -3.23
N PHE A 4 30.57 -8.67 -2.69
CA PHE A 4 29.48 -8.04 -3.43
C PHE A 4 29.97 -6.68 -3.93
N LYS A 5 30.16 -6.56 -5.24
CA LYS A 5 30.47 -5.37 -6.05
C LYS A 5 30.36 -5.94 -7.46
N ASP A 6 29.31 -5.74 -8.24
CA ASP A 6 29.13 -4.55 -9.06
C ASP A 6 27.84 -4.66 -9.91
N PHE A 7 26.66 -4.32 -9.40
CA PHE A 7 25.48 -4.15 -10.27
C PHE A 7 24.68 -2.89 -9.95
N ASN A 8 25.39 -1.83 -9.54
CA ASN A 8 24.86 -0.48 -9.37
C ASN A 8 24.98 0.36 -10.66
N LYS A 9 24.89 -0.27 -11.84
CA LYS A 9 25.10 0.35 -13.16
C LYS A 9 24.11 -0.17 -14.21
N ILE A 10 22.82 -0.13 -13.92
CA ILE A 10 21.79 -0.19 -14.98
C ILE A 10 20.98 1.10 -14.86
N ALA A 11 21.66 2.20 -15.20
CA ALA A 11 21.00 3.37 -15.74
C ALA A 11 20.56 3.04 -17.19
N ILE A 12 19.63 3.83 -17.72
CA ILE A 12 19.07 3.81 -19.09
C ILE A 12 17.93 2.76 -19.15
N VAL A 13 16.65 3.12 -19.36
CA VAL A 13 16.10 3.57 -20.65
C VAL A 13 14.67 4.15 -20.49
N LEU A 14 14.45 5.31 -21.13
CA LEU A 14 13.21 5.93 -21.62
C LEU A 14 12.09 6.37 -20.65
N LEU A 15 12.23 7.63 -20.25
CA LEU A 15 11.17 8.60 -20.02
C LEU A 15 10.42 8.87 -21.33
N ALA A 16 9.14 8.47 -21.42
CA ALA A 16 8.23 8.93 -22.47
C ALA A 16 6.95 9.47 -21.82
N LEU A 17 6.88 10.81 -21.78
CA LEU A 17 5.69 11.60 -21.51
C LEU A 17 4.61 11.29 -22.56
N THR A 18 3.44 10.82 -22.12
CA THR A 18 2.17 10.98 -22.83
C THR A 18 1.12 11.35 -21.78
N MET A 19 0.82 12.64 -21.65
CA MET A 19 -0.41 13.24 -22.17
C MET A 19 -1.69 12.49 -21.78
N SER A 20 -2.33 12.98 -20.71
CA SER A 20 -3.79 13.12 -20.66
C SER A 20 -4.17 14.03 -19.49
N ILE A 21 -4.32 15.31 -19.82
CA ILE A 21 -5.10 16.27 -19.04
C ILE A 21 -6.55 15.78 -19.12
N PHE A 22 -7.09 15.25 -18.03
CA PHE A 22 -8.53 15.22 -17.81
C PHE A 22 -8.84 16.14 -16.63
N LEU A 23 -9.14 17.39 -16.97
CA LEU A 23 -9.88 18.31 -16.12
C LEU A 23 -11.36 17.87 -16.12
N PHE A 24 -11.73 16.94 -15.25
CA PHE A 24 -13.13 16.81 -14.85
C PHE A 24 -13.37 17.67 -13.61
N LEU A 25 -13.61 18.97 -13.85
CA LEU A 25 -14.37 19.83 -12.96
C LEU A 25 -15.84 19.37 -13.01
N GLY A 26 -16.25 18.59 -12.02
CA GLY A 26 -17.64 18.18 -11.82
C GLY A 26 -18.10 18.51 -10.40
N CYS A 27 -18.20 19.78 -10.05
CA CYS A 27 -18.95 20.21 -8.87
C CYS A 27 -20.44 20.00 -9.11
N ASN A 28 -21.00 18.86 -8.70
CA ASN A 28 -22.45 18.72 -8.63
C ASN A 28 -22.94 19.31 -7.30
N LYS A 29 -23.73 20.37 -7.39
CA LYS A 29 -24.24 21.14 -6.26
C LYS A 29 -25.67 20.69 -5.95
N ASN A 30 -25.81 19.65 -5.13
CA ASN A 30 -27.08 19.32 -4.49
C ASN A 30 -26.98 19.69 -3.00
N ILE A 31 -27.36 20.93 -2.71
CA ILE A 31 -27.77 21.35 -1.37
C ILE A 31 -29.14 20.71 -1.13
N SER A 32 -29.24 19.85 -0.13
CA SER A 32 -30.42 19.73 0.72
C SER A 32 -30.05 19.08 2.06
N SER A 33 -29.91 19.98 3.04
CA SER A 33 -30.48 19.92 4.39
C SER A 33 -30.29 18.65 5.23
N SER A 34 -29.57 18.89 6.34
CA SER A 34 -29.90 18.46 7.70
C SER A 34 -29.80 16.98 8.04
N GLN A 35 -28.78 16.65 8.84
CA GLN A 35 -29.02 16.30 10.25
C GLN A 35 -27.72 16.43 11.06
N ASN A 36 -27.78 17.27 12.10
CA ASN A 36 -26.84 17.27 13.21
C ASN A 36 -26.86 15.90 13.89
N THR A 37 -25.72 15.25 14.10
CA THR A 37 -25.53 14.42 15.29
C THR A 37 -24.04 14.36 15.64
N THR A 38 -23.69 15.18 16.63
CA THR A 38 -22.79 14.86 17.74
C THR A 38 -21.65 13.89 17.44
N GLN A 39 -20.47 14.49 17.26
CA GLN A 39 -19.15 13.93 17.42
C GLN A 39 -19.05 13.06 18.69
N LYS A 40 -19.32 11.76 18.58
CA LYS A 40 -18.84 10.73 19.51
C LYS A 40 -18.17 9.63 18.70
N LEU A 41 -17.01 9.98 18.13
CA LEU A 41 -16.03 9.02 17.61
C LEU A 41 -15.48 8.21 18.80
N ILE A 42 -16.28 7.28 19.32
CA ILE A 42 -15.72 6.07 19.91
C ILE A 42 -15.01 5.40 18.74
N ARG A 43 -13.72 5.69 18.57
CA ARG A 43 -12.83 4.96 17.67
C ARG A 43 -12.79 3.52 18.19
N LYS A 44 -13.79 2.72 17.84
CA LYS A 44 -13.68 1.27 17.88
C LYS A 44 -12.47 0.96 17.02
N ALA A 45 -11.42 0.41 17.61
CA ALA A 45 -10.26 -0.02 16.85
C ALA A 45 -10.77 -0.84 15.65
N PRO A 46 -10.30 -0.56 14.42
CA PRO A 46 -10.74 -1.30 13.25
C PRO A 46 -10.53 -2.79 13.51
N THR A 47 -11.58 -3.59 13.30
CA THR A 47 -11.48 -5.04 13.44
C THR A 47 -10.45 -5.57 12.44
N LYS A 48 -9.80 -6.70 12.76
CA LYS A 48 -8.81 -7.35 11.89
C LYS A 48 -9.30 -7.49 10.44
N ASP A 49 -10.58 -7.82 10.27
CA ASP A 49 -11.22 -7.97 8.96
C ASP A 49 -11.37 -6.64 8.22
N ALA A 50 -11.74 -5.57 8.92
CA ALA A 50 -11.83 -4.25 8.32
C ALA A 50 -10.46 -3.75 7.85
N LEU A 51 -9.41 -4.02 8.64
CA LEU A 51 -8.04 -3.65 8.27
C LEU A 51 -7.48 -4.51 7.13
N LYS A 52 -7.77 -5.81 7.13
CA LYS A 52 -7.41 -6.70 6.00
C LYS A 52 -8.06 -6.21 4.71
N LYS A 53 -9.35 -5.88 4.75
CA LYS A 53 -10.09 -5.38 3.59
C LYS A 53 -9.54 -4.03 3.10
N ASP A 54 -9.14 -3.15 4.01
CA ASP A 54 -8.49 -1.89 3.67
C ASP A 54 -7.15 -2.12 2.96
N TYR A 55 -6.28 -2.99 3.48
CA TYR A 55 -5.03 -3.35 2.82
C TYR A 55 -5.23 -3.98 1.45
N GLU A 56 -6.18 -4.91 1.32
CA GLU A 56 -6.53 -5.54 0.06
C GLU A 56 -6.97 -4.49 -0.98
N ALA A 57 -7.87 -3.58 -0.60
CA ALA A 57 -8.32 -2.50 -1.48
C ALA A 57 -7.18 -1.58 -1.95
N ARG A 58 -6.17 -1.36 -1.10
CA ARG A 58 -5.00 -0.53 -1.40
C ARG A 58 -3.96 -1.24 -2.27
N ILE A 59 -3.85 -2.55 -2.15
CA ILE A 59 -2.91 -3.37 -2.92
C ILE A 59 -3.48 -3.74 -4.29
N GLN A 60 -4.79 -3.88 -4.42
CA GLN A 60 -5.46 -4.30 -5.66
C GLN A 60 -5.07 -3.47 -6.91
N PRO A 61 -4.92 -2.13 -6.85
CA PRO A 61 -4.43 -1.35 -7.99
C PRO A 61 -3.04 -1.79 -8.47
N LEU A 62 -2.15 -2.19 -7.56
CA LEU A 62 -0.81 -2.67 -7.92
C LEU A 62 -0.85 -4.04 -8.62
N VAL A 63 -1.88 -4.85 -8.34
CA VAL A 63 -2.14 -6.11 -9.07
C VAL A 63 -2.67 -5.79 -10.47
N ASN A 64 -3.65 -4.89 -10.57
CA ASN A 64 -4.24 -4.49 -11.85
C ASN A 64 -3.21 -3.84 -12.79
N ASP A 65 -2.30 -3.05 -12.24
CA ASP A 65 -1.19 -2.41 -12.98
C ASP A 65 -0.04 -3.38 -13.29
N ALA A 66 -0.20 -4.68 -12.99
CA ALA A 66 0.83 -5.72 -13.09
C ALA A 66 2.15 -5.37 -12.37
N THR A 67 2.09 -4.44 -11.40
CA THR A 67 3.25 -4.08 -10.58
C THR A 67 3.65 -5.24 -9.67
N ILE A 68 2.68 -6.01 -9.18
CA ILE A 68 2.88 -7.28 -8.47
C ILE A 68 1.90 -8.33 -9.02
N THR A 69 2.21 -9.61 -8.85
CA THR A 69 1.28 -10.70 -9.18
C THR A 69 0.24 -10.90 -8.07
N LYS A 70 -0.83 -11.64 -8.37
CA LYS A 70 -1.82 -12.04 -7.37
C LYS A 70 -1.18 -12.82 -6.22
N ASP A 71 -0.33 -13.80 -6.53
CA ASP A 71 0.36 -14.59 -5.51
C ASP A 71 1.29 -13.75 -4.62
N GLN A 72 1.91 -12.71 -5.18
CA GLN A 72 2.70 -11.75 -4.41
C GLN A 72 1.80 -10.92 -3.50
N ALA A 73 0.65 -10.45 -3.98
CA ALA A 73 -0.32 -9.71 -3.19
C ALA A 73 -0.87 -10.53 -2.01
N ASP A 74 -1.19 -11.81 -2.23
CA ASP A 74 -1.69 -12.71 -1.18
C ASP A 74 -0.64 -12.92 -0.07
N LYS A 75 0.63 -13.09 -0.46
CA LYS A 75 1.74 -13.19 0.49
C LYS A 75 1.95 -11.88 1.26
N VAL A 76 1.92 -10.74 0.58
CA VAL A 76 2.03 -9.42 1.21
C VAL A 76 0.89 -9.23 2.22
N LEU A 77 -0.35 -9.52 1.83
CA LEU A 77 -1.51 -9.38 2.70
C LEU A 77 -1.40 -10.31 3.92
N THR A 78 -0.98 -11.55 3.71
CA THR A 78 -0.73 -12.50 4.81
C THR A 78 0.30 -11.95 5.80
N TYR A 79 1.42 -11.41 5.30
CA TYR A 79 2.48 -10.85 6.16
C TYR A 79 2.05 -9.58 6.91
N LEU A 80 1.36 -8.67 6.23
CA LEU A 80 0.83 -7.45 6.84
C LEU A 80 -0.22 -7.77 7.91
N THR A 81 -0.99 -8.84 7.70
CA THR A 81 -2.08 -9.21 8.60
C THR A 81 -1.68 -10.21 9.71
N ALA A 82 -0.56 -10.92 9.55
CA ALA A 82 -0.08 -11.93 10.49
C ALA A 82 0.24 -11.38 11.89
N ASN A 83 0.61 -10.10 11.99
CA ASN A 83 0.97 -9.46 13.26
C ASN A 83 -0.12 -8.51 13.80
N LEU A 84 -1.31 -8.47 13.19
CA LEU A 84 -2.39 -7.55 13.62
C LEU A 84 -2.80 -7.77 15.07
N ASP A 85 -2.77 -9.02 15.52
CA ASP A 85 -3.14 -9.41 16.89
C ASP A 85 -2.14 -8.89 17.94
N THR A 86 -0.94 -8.45 17.50
CA THR A 86 0.13 -7.90 18.35
C THR A 86 0.28 -6.37 18.21
N LEU A 87 -0.59 -5.69 17.46
CA LEU A 87 -0.47 -4.24 17.22
C LEU A 87 -0.94 -3.43 18.44
N THR A 88 -0.04 -3.21 19.37
CA THR A 88 -0.06 -2.02 20.23
C THR A 88 0.31 -0.78 19.40
N LYS A 89 0.11 0.43 19.96
CA LYS A 89 0.27 1.74 19.28
C LYS A 89 1.64 2.01 18.62
N GLU A 90 2.63 1.13 18.76
CA GLU A 90 3.96 1.20 18.13
C GLU A 90 4.01 0.62 16.69
N SER A 91 2.85 0.29 16.12
CA SER A 91 2.68 -0.51 14.90
C SER A 91 3.18 0.11 13.58
N ILE A 92 3.37 1.43 13.51
CA ILE A 92 3.72 2.11 12.25
C ILE A 92 5.18 1.86 11.86
N GLN A 93 6.09 1.79 12.84
CA GLN A 93 7.52 1.54 12.55
C GLN A 93 7.76 0.10 12.09
N LYS A 94 6.92 -0.85 12.55
CA LYS A 94 7.07 -2.29 12.30
C LYS A 94 6.64 -2.69 10.88
N GLN A 95 5.77 -1.91 10.22
CA GLN A 95 5.30 -2.21 8.85
C GLN A 95 6.41 -2.15 7.79
N ASN A 96 7.37 -1.21 7.93
CA ASN A 96 8.50 -1.12 7.00
C ASN A 96 9.40 -2.37 7.06
N ASN A 97 9.63 -2.91 8.26
CA ASN A 97 10.42 -4.13 8.45
C ASN A 97 9.69 -5.39 7.94
N THR A 98 8.35 -5.38 7.89
CA THR A 98 7.56 -6.55 7.45
C THR A 98 7.77 -6.86 5.97
N LEU A 99 7.89 -5.85 5.11
CA LEU A 99 8.11 -6.06 3.68
C LEU A 99 9.57 -6.37 3.34
N ASP A 100 10.53 -5.96 4.18
CA ASP A 100 11.95 -6.30 4.00
C ASP A 100 12.18 -7.81 3.98
N LYS A 101 11.41 -8.57 4.78
CA LYS A 101 11.47 -10.04 4.74
C LYS A 101 11.00 -10.60 3.40
N LEU A 102 9.93 -10.05 2.82
CA LEU A 102 9.45 -10.46 1.49
C LEU A 102 10.44 -10.11 0.37
N VAL A 103 11.19 -9.03 0.53
CA VAL A 103 12.28 -8.66 -0.38
C VAL A 103 13.45 -9.64 -0.25
N ASN A 104 13.86 -9.97 0.97
CA ASN A 104 14.93 -10.94 1.24
C ASN A 104 14.58 -12.35 0.74
N ASP A 105 13.32 -12.75 0.93
CA ASP A 105 12.77 -14.01 0.44
C ASP A 105 12.56 -14.01 -1.10
N LYS A 106 12.89 -12.90 -1.79
CA LYS A 106 12.74 -12.68 -3.24
C LYS A 106 11.30 -12.85 -3.74
N ILE A 107 10.32 -12.68 -2.85
CA ILE A 107 8.90 -12.73 -3.20
C ILE A 107 8.52 -11.45 -3.94
N ILE A 108 9.02 -10.30 -3.51
CA ILE A 108 8.86 -9.00 -4.17
C ILE A 108 10.21 -8.30 -4.30
N THR A 109 10.33 -7.34 -5.21
CA THR A 109 11.51 -6.47 -5.31
C THR A 109 11.41 -5.29 -4.34
N ARG A 110 12.55 -4.62 -4.09
CA ARG A 110 12.54 -3.40 -3.28
C ARG A 110 11.61 -2.32 -3.84
N GLN A 111 11.62 -2.13 -5.16
CA GLN A 111 10.74 -1.16 -5.83
C GLN A 111 9.25 -1.52 -5.66
N GLN A 112 8.90 -2.81 -5.74
CA GLN A 112 7.54 -3.27 -5.47
C GLN A 112 7.15 -3.00 -4.01
N ALA A 113 8.04 -3.27 -3.06
CA ALA A 113 7.82 -2.96 -1.65
C ALA A 113 7.58 -1.46 -1.42
N ASP A 114 8.37 -0.59 -2.04
CA ASP A 114 8.20 0.87 -1.91
C ASP A 114 6.85 1.32 -2.48
N LYS A 115 6.41 0.77 -3.61
CA LYS A 115 5.07 1.03 -4.19
C LYS A 115 3.94 0.56 -3.26
N ILE A 116 4.09 -0.61 -2.65
CA ILE A 116 3.13 -1.13 -1.66
C ILE A 116 3.05 -0.19 -0.45
N ILE A 117 4.19 0.22 0.11
CA ILE A 117 4.24 1.17 1.24
C ILE A 117 3.53 2.46 0.87
N ASN A 118 3.80 3.00 -0.32
CA ASN A 118 3.15 4.22 -0.80
C ASN A 118 1.63 4.05 -0.95
N ALA A 119 1.15 2.89 -1.41
CA ALA A 119 -0.27 2.61 -1.54
C ALA A 119 -0.96 2.48 -0.16
N LEU A 120 -0.27 1.91 0.83
CA LEU A 120 -0.80 1.74 2.19
C LEU A 120 -0.86 3.04 3.00
N ARG A 121 -0.04 4.04 2.65
CA ARG A 121 0.03 5.34 3.35
C ARG A 121 -1.02 6.37 2.91
N LYS A 122 -1.72 6.13 1.79
CA LYS A 122 -2.71 7.06 1.22
C LYS A 122 -3.98 7.17 2.07
#